data_AF-D9MNA1-F1
#
_entry.id   AF-D9MNA1-F1
#
_cell.length_a   1.000
_cell.length_b   1.000
_cell.length_c   1.000
_cell.angle_alpha   90.00
_cell.angle_beta   90.00
_cell.angle_gamma   90.00
#
_symmetry.space_group_name_H-M   'P 1'
#
loop_
_entity.id
_entity.type
_entity.pdbx_description
1 polymer ?
#
loop_
_entity_poly.entity_id
_entity_poly.type
_entity_poly.pdbx_seq_one_letter_code
_entity_poly.pdbx_strand_id
1 'polypeptide(L)'
;LAFLKWQDTPTLVVAMLAALGFLSTLAILVIFWKHLQTPMVRSAGGPMCFLVLTPLLVAYMMVPVYVGPPTVSTCLCRQTFFPLCFTVCISCITVRSFQIVCVFKMASRLPRAYGYWVRYRGPYVFVALITALKVVIVVCSLLVTTISPTVRADPNDPKIMVLSCNPNYRKGLLVNTSLDLLLSVAGFSFAYMGKELPTNYNEAKFITFCMTFYFTSSISLCTFMSVYEGVLITFLD
;
A
#
# COMPACT_ATOMS: atom_id res chain seq x y z
N LEU A 1 22.81 20.62 1.41
CA LEU A 1 21.44 20.04 1.36
C LEU A 1 21.51 18.77 0.54
N ALA A 2 21.23 17.62 1.15
CA ALA A 2 21.26 16.33 0.46
C ALA A 2 19.83 15.89 0.12
N PHE A 3 19.60 15.56 -1.16
CA PHE A 3 18.33 15.11 -1.72
C PHE A 3 18.63 14.06 -2.79
N LEU A 4 17.70 13.12 -3.02
CA LEU A 4 17.81 12.19 -4.13
C LEU A 4 17.89 12.98 -5.45
N LYS A 5 19.04 12.86 -6.13
CA LYS A 5 19.24 13.45 -7.45
C LYS A 5 18.87 12.40 -8.50
N TRP A 6 18.38 12.90 -9.63
CA TRP A 6 18.13 12.07 -10.82
C TRP A 6 19.39 11.40 -11.38
N GLN A 7 20.56 11.89 -10.97
CA GLN A 7 21.86 11.42 -11.45
C GLN A 7 22.40 10.22 -10.65
N ASP A 8 21.76 9.88 -9.53
CA ASP A 8 22.15 8.74 -8.71
C ASP A 8 21.60 7.46 -9.35
N THR A 9 22.48 6.47 -9.56
CA THR A 9 22.14 5.15 -10.10
C THR A 9 20.94 4.48 -9.42
N PRO A 10 20.79 4.47 -8.08
CA PRO A 10 19.64 3.85 -7.41
C PRO A 10 18.31 4.56 -7.72
N THR A 11 18.33 5.90 -7.79
CA THR A 11 17.15 6.71 -8.14
C THR A 11 16.66 6.38 -9.54
N LEU A 12 17.59 6.26 -10.49
CA LEU A 12 17.29 5.90 -11.87
C LEU A 12 16.69 4.49 -11.97
N VAL A 13 17.26 3.50 -11.27
CA VAL A 13 16.77 2.12 -11.25
C VAL A 13 15.34 2.06 -10.70
N VAL A 14 15.07 2.73 -9.58
CA VAL A 14 13.73 2.77 -8.97
C VAL A 14 12.72 3.45 -9.90
N ALA A 15 13.10 4.55 -10.56
CA ALA A 15 12.24 5.23 -11.53
C ALA A 15 11.91 4.35 -12.73
N MET A 16 12.89 3.62 -13.27
CA MET A 16 12.69 2.68 -14.37
C MET A 16 11.77 1.52 -13.98
N LEU A 17 11.97 0.93 -12.79
CA LEU A 17 11.08 -0.11 -12.27
C LEU A 17 9.65 0.41 -12.07
N ALA A 18 9.49 1.62 -11.54
CA ALA A 18 8.18 2.24 -11.34
C ALA A 18 7.48 2.51 -12.68
N ALA A 19 8.20 2.97 -13.71
CA ALA A 19 7.66 3.18 -15.05
C ALA A 19 7.21 1.86 -15.70
N LEU A 20 8.01 0.79 -15.55
CA LEU A 20 7.65 -0.54 -16.04
C LEU A 20 6.41 -1.10 -15.30
N GLY A 21 6.36 -0.93 -13.98
CA GLY A 21 5.21 -1.27 -13.15
C GLY A 21 3.94 -0.50 -13.55
N PHE A 22 4.08 0.80 -13.83
CA PHE A 22 2.98 1.63 -14.32
C PHE A 22 2.45 1.14 -15.68
N LEU A 23 3.33 0.94 -16.66
CA LEU A 23 2.97 0.50 -18.01
C LEU A 23 2.28 -0.88 -18.00
N SER A 24 2.83 -1.83 -17.24
CA SER A 24 2.24 -3.16 -17.10
C SER A 24 0.86 -3.11 -16.43
N THR A 25 0.71 -2.35 -15.35
CA THR A 25 -0.59 -2.19 -14.66
C THR A 25 -1.61 -1.50 -15.56
N LEU A 26 -1.18 -0.52 -16.35
CA LEU A 26 -2.03 0.20 -17.30
C LEU A 26 -2.51 -0.74 -18.42
N ALA A 27 -1.60 -1.55 -18.97
CA ALA A 27 -1.94 -2.56 -19.96
C ALA A 27 -2.99 -3.55 -19.41
N ILE A 28 -2.80 -4.05 -18.18
CA ILE A 28 -3.77 -4.93 -17.52
C ILE A 28 -5.12 -4.23 -17.37
N LEU A 29 -5.14 -2.98 -16.90
CA LEU A 29 -6.38 -2.21 -16.72
C LEU A 29 -7.12 -2.01 -18.05
N VAL A 30 -6.41 -1.67 -19.13
CA VAL A 30 -6.99 -1.51 -20.47
C VAL A 30 -7.54 -2.83 -21.01
N ILE A 31 -6.82 -3.94 -20.82
CA ILE A 31 -7.29 -5.28 -21.21
C ILE A 31 -8.56 -5.63 -20.45
N PHE A 32 -8.58 -5.43 -19.13
CA PHE A 32 -9.77 -5.67 -18.29
C PHE A 32 -10.94 -4.80 -18.73
N TRP A 33 -10.69 -3.54 -19.07
CA TRP A 33 -11.72 -2.63 -19.59
C TRP A 33 -12.29 -3.12 -20.92
N LYS A 34 -11.42 -3.50 -21.87
CA LYS A 34 -11.85 -3.98 -23.19
C LYS A 34 -12.61 -5.31 -23.10
N HIS A 35 -12.23 -6.18 -22.17
CA HIS A 35 -12.85 -7.48 -21.95
C HIS A 35 -13.84 -7.51 -20.77
N LEU A 36 -14.38 -6.36 -20.37
CA LEU A 36 -15.37 -6.22 -19.28
C LEU A 36 -16.58 -7.14 -19.42
N GLN A 37 -16.98 -7.47 -20.66
CA GLN A 37 -18.12 -8.35 -20.96
C GLN A 37 -17.77 -9.84 -20.93
N THR A 38 -16.50 -10.22 -20.78
CA THR A 38 -16.11 -11.63 -20.74
C THR A 38 -16.44 -12.26 -19.38
N PRO A 39 -16.96 -13.50 -19.36
CA PRO A 39 -17.32 -14.18 -18.10
C PRO A 39 -16.12 -14.37 -17.17
N MET A 40 -14.89 -14.38 -17.70
CA MET A 40 -13.65 -14.44 -16.94
C MET A 40 -13.43 -13.21 -16.04
N VAL A 41 -13.62 -11.99 -16.55
CA VAL A 41 -13.46 -10.76 -15.74
C VAL A 41 -14.57 -10.67 -14.69
N ARG A 42 -15.78 -11.11 -15.04
CA ARG A 42 -16.94 -11.08 -14.15
C ARG A 42 -16.87 -12.13 -13.03
N SER A 43 -16.25 -13.29 -13.28
CA SER A 43 -16.02 -14.33 -12.26
C SER A 43 -14.82 -14.05 -11.35
N ALA A 44 -13.76 -13.41 -11.86
CA ALA A 44 -12.55 -13.12 -11.09
C ALA A 44 -12.69 -11.95 -10.08
N GLY A 45 -13.75 -11.13 -10.20
CA GLY A 45 -14.02 -10.02 -9.27
C GLY A 45 -14.66 -8.77 -9.88
N GLY A 46 -14.78 -8.70 -11.20
CA GLY A 46 -15.45 -7.62 -11.93
C GLY A 46 -14.99 -6.22 -11.50
N PRO A 47 -15.89 -5.35 -11.02
CA PRO A 47 -15.57 -3.97 -10.64
C PRO A 47 -14.55 -3.84 -9.49
N MET A 48 -14.34 -4.89 -8.68
CA MET A 48 -13.35 -4.87 -7.61
C MET A 48 -11.91 -4.91 -8.13
N CYS A 49 -11.68 -5.51 -9.30
CA CYS A 49 -10.35 -5.56 -9.88
C CYS A 49 -9.88 -4.16 -10.30
N PHE A 50 -10.80 -3.33 -10.82
CA PHE A 50 -10.54 -1.91 -11.09
C PHE A 50 -10.17 -1.16 -9.81
N LEU A 51 -10.86 -1.42 -8.71
CA LEU A 51 -10.54 -0.81 -7.40
C LEU A 51 -9.17 -1.22 -6.84
N VAL A 52 -8.57 -2.34 -7.28
CA VAL A 52 -7.19 -2.71 -6.92
C VAL A 52 -6.19 -2.04 -7.87
N LEU A 53 -6.47 -2.07 -9.18
CA LEU A 53 -5.56 -1.59 -10.22
C LEU A 53 -5.40 -0.07 -10.22
N THR A 54 -6.49 0.69 -9.98
CA THR A 54 -6.44 2.16 -9.93
C THR A 54 -5.51 2.72 -8.85
N PRO A 55 -5.62 2.35 -7.56
CA PRO A 55 -4.70 2.86 -6.53
C PRO A 55 -3.27 2.34 -6.73
N LEU A 56 -3.08 1.18 -7.35
CA LEU A 56 -1.76 0.66 -7.70
C LEU A 56 -1.08 1.50 -8.79
N LEU A 57 -1.81 1.90 -9.83
CA LEU A 57 -1.33 2.85 -10.85
C LEU A 57 -0.91 4.17 -10.23
N VAL A 58 -1.76 4.70 -9.34
CA VAL A 58 -1.48 5.94 -8.62
C VAL A 58 -0.23 5.78 -7.77
N ALA A 59 -0.05 4.66 -7.07
CA ALA A 59 1.16 4.40 -6.29
C ALA A 59 2.44 4.43 -7.15
N TYR A 60 2.43 3.84 -8.35
CA TYR A 60 3.57 3.91 -9.28
C TYR A 60 3.84 5.34 -9.78
N MET A 61 2.80 6.13 -10.06
CA MET A 61 2.93 7.53 -10.46
C MET A 61 3.48 8.44 -9.34
N MET A 62 3.35 8.02 -8.09
CA MET A 62 3.87 8.78 -6.95
C MET A 62 5.35 8.52 -6.68
N VAL A 63 5.94 7.44 -7.21
CA VAL A 63 7.37 7.12 -7.01
C VAL A 63 8.30 8.24 -7.54
N PRO A 64 8.12 8.78 -8.76
CA PRO A 64 8.94 9.90 -9.25
C PRO A 64 8.80 11.19 -8.43
N VAL A 65 7.66 11.39 -7.75
CA VAL A 65 7.41 12.55 -6.87
C VAL A 65 8.29 12.50 -5.60
N TYR A 66 8.89 11.35 -5.31
CA TYR A 66 9.91 11.23 -4.26
C TYR A 66 11.28 11.79 -4.66
N VAL A 67 11.52 12.07 -5.95
CA VAL A 67 12.80 12.58 -6.46
C VAL A 67 12.76 14.10 -6.61
N GLY A 68 13.80 14.79 -6.13
CA GLY A 68 13.90 16.26 -6.19
C GLY A 68 13.69 16.98 -4.85
N PRO A 69 13.74 18.33 -4.84
CA PRO A 69 13.67 19.12 -3.62
C PRO A 69 12.29 19.01 -2.97
N PRO A 70 12.20 18.73 -1.66
CA PRO A 70 10.90 18.62 -1.00
C PRO A 70 10.29 20.02 -0.81
N THR A 71 9.21 20.29 -1.54
CA THR A 71 8.35 21.44 -1.31
C THR A 71 7.21 21.06 -0.36
N VAL A 72 6.49 22.05 0.18
CA VAL A 72 5.34 21.83 1.08
C VAL A 72 4.31 20.88 0.44
N SER A 73 4.06 21.04 -0.87
CA SER A 73 3.18 20.17 -1.64
C SER A 73 3.68 18.72 -1.73
N THR A 74 4.97 18.50 -1.99
CA THR A 74 5.56 17.15 -2.06
C THR A 74 5.48 16.47 -0.70
N CYS A 75 5.66 17.21 0.38
CA CYS A 75 5.59 16.67 1.74
C CYS A 75 4.18 16.25 2.15
N LEU A 76 3.18 17.05 1.82
CA LEU A 76 1.78 16.67 1.99
C LEU A 76 1.45 15.42 1.16
N CYS A 77 1.92 15.36 -0.08
CA CYS A 77 1.74 14.20 -0.95
C CYS A 77 2.35 12.91 -0.35
N ARG A 78 3.58 12.99 0.17
CA ARG A 78 4.30 11.86 0.76
C ARG A 78 3.68 11.38 2.07
N GLN A 79 3.19 12.30 2.90
CA GLN A 79 2.66 11.97 4.22
C GLN A 79 1.19 11.55 4.20
N THR A 80 0.43 11.98 3.18
CA THR A 80 -1.00 11.71 3.09
C THR A 80 -1.33 10.75 1.97
N PHE A 81 -0.98 11.12 0.74
CA PHE A 81 -1.51 10.44 -0.43
C PHE A 81 -0.89 9.07 -0.64
N PHE A 82 0.42 8.95 -0.46
CA PHE A 82 1.14 7.68 -0.64
C PHE A 82 0.67 6.59 0.37
N PRO A 83 0.60 6.86 1.69
CA PRO A 83 -0.01 5.94 2.65
C PRO A 83 -1.44 5.53 2.31
N LEU A 84 -2.28 6.49 1.92
CA LEU A 84 -3.67 6.22 1.60
C LEU A 84 -3.80 5.27 0.41
N CYS A 85 -3.06 5.51 -0.68
CA CYS A 85 -3.06 4.62 -1.84
C CYS A 85 -2.60 3.21 -1.46
N PHE A 86 -1.52 3.09 -0.68
CA PHE A 86 -1.02 1.79 -0.22
C PHE A 86 -2.05 1.03 0.62
N THR A 87 -2.71 1.70 1.56
CA THR A 87 -3.74 1.02 2.36
C THR A 87 -4.93 0.61 1.52
N VAL A 88 -5.40 1.46 0.60
CA VAL A 88 -6.51 1.09 -0.28
C VAL A 88 -6.14 -0.18 -1.04
N CYS A 89 -4.95 -0.27 -1.63
CA CYS A 89 -4.45 -1.47 -2.30
C CYS A 89 -4.52 -2.71 -1.40
N ILE A 90 -3.93 -2.64 -0.21
CA ILE A 90 -3.87 -3.79 0.71
C ILE A 90 -5.27 -4.18 1.18
N SER A 91 -6.12 -3.20 1.49
CA SER A 91 -7.50 -3.43 1.90
C SER A 91 -8.29 -4.18 0.83
N CYS A 92 -8.13 -3.80 -0.44
CA CYS A 92 -8.77 -4.51 -1.55
C CYS A 92 -8.24 -5.94 -1.68
N ILE A 93 -6.93 -6.17 -1.51
CA ILE A 93 -6.36 -7.53 -1.56
C ILE A 93 -6.88 -8.37 -0.37
N THR A 94 -6.89 -7.83 0.85
CA THR A 94 -7.41 -8.51 2.05
C THR A 94 -8.89 -8.87 1.90
N VAL A 95 -9.68 -7.95 1.35
CA VAL A 95 -11.10 -8.19 1.05
C VAL A 95 -11.27 -9.30 0.04
N ARG A 96 -10.46 -9.34 -1.01
CA ARG A 96 -10.48 -10.41 -2.00
C ARG A 96 -10.15 -11.76 -1.35
N SER A 97 -9.13 -11.83 -0.50
CA SER A 97 -8.82 -13.03 0.29
C SER A 97 -9.99 -13.46 1.16
N PHE A 98 -10.63 -12.51 1.85
CA PHE A 98 -11.76 -12.77 2.71
C PHE A 98 -12.97 -13.30 1.92
N GLN A 99 -13.28 -12.73 0.74
CA GLN A 99 -14.36 -13.20 -0.12
C GLN A 99 -14.17 -14.65 -0.53
N ILE A 100 -12.94 -15.06 -0.90
CA ILE A 100 -12.62 -16.45 -1.24
C ILE A 100 -12.97 -17.36 -0.05
N VAL A 101 -12.50 -17.04 1.16
CA VAL A 101 -12.81 -17.83 2.37
C VAL A 101 -14.31 -17.83 2.68
N CYS A 102 -14.98 -16.70 2.54
CA CYS A 102 -16.41 -16.57 2.83
C CYS A 102 -17.27 -17.43 1.91
N VAL A 103 -17.02 -17.40 0.61
CA VAL A 103 -17.78 -18.20 -0.37
C VAL A 103 -17.66 -19.69 -0.09
N PHE A 104 -16.48 -20.14 0.35
CA PHE A 104 -16.20 -21.56 0.47
C PHE A 104 -16.46 -22.16 1.86
N LYS A 105 -16.15 -21.43 2.93
CA LYS A 105 -16.22 -21.94 4.32
C LYS A 105 -17.36 -21.31 5.13
N MET A 106 -17.74 -20.08 4.80
CA MET A 106 -18.73 -19.31 5.56
C MET A 106 -20.14 -19.36 4.95
N ALA A 107 -20.26 -19.54 3.63
CA ALA A 107 -21.55 -19.77 2.99
C ALA A 107 -22.25 -21.04 3.50
N SER A 108 -21.49 -22.09 3.85
CA SER A 108 -22.00 -23.33 4.42
C SER A 108 -22.28 -23.25 5.92
N ARG A 109 -21.44 -22.55 6.71
CA ARG A 109 -21.63 -22.42 8.16
C ARG A 109 -22.60 -21.30 8.59
N LEU A 110 -22.64 -20.19 7.86
CA LEU A 110 -23.33 -18.94 8.23
C LEU A 110 -24.02 -18.30 7.00
N PRO A 111 -25.06 -18.96 6.43
CA PRO A 111 -25.73 -18.48 5.22
C PRO A 111 -26.40 -17.11 5.39
N ARG A 112 -26.90 -16.79 6.60
CA ARG A 112 -27.50 -15.48 6.89
C ARG A 112 -26.47 -14.35 6.82
N ALA A 113 -25.29 -14.51 7.43
CA ALA A 113 -24.25 -13.49 7.42
C ALA A 113 -23.70 -13.25 6.00
N TYR A 114 -23.52 -14.31 5.22
CA TYR A 114 -23.16 -14.21 3.81
C TYR A 114 -24.23 -13.48 2.98
N GLY A 115 -25.51 -13.77 3.22
CA GLY A 115 -26.62 -13.05 2.59
C GLY A 115 -26.58 -11.54 2.83
N TYR A 116 -26.32 -11.12 4.08
CA TYR A 116 -26.12 -9.70 4.42
C TYR A 116 -24.87 -9.12 3.74
N TRP A 117 -23.75 -9.83 3.75
CA TRP A 117 -22.49 -9.38 3.14
C TRP A 117 -22.65 -9.11 1.64
N VAL A 118 -23.31 -10.01 0.91
CA VAL A 118 -23.58 -9.83 -0.52
C VAL A 118 -24.61 -8.73 -0.75
N ARG A 119 -25.68 -8.66 0.08
CA ARG A 119 -26.76 -7.69 -0.08
C ARG A 119 -26.31 -6.24 0.12
N TYR A 120 -25.42 -5.99 1.08
CA TYR A 120 -24.96 -4.64 1.42
C TYR A 120 -23.70 -4.20 0.68
N ARG A 121 -23.27 -4.92 -0.36
CA ARG A 121 -21.97 -4.69 -1.01
C ARG A 121 -20.83 -4.66 0.03
N GLY A 122 -20.84 -5.61 0.96
CA GLY A 122 -19.91 -5.74 2.08
C GLY A 122 -18.43 -5.49 1.75
N PRO A 123 -17.89 -5.94 0.59
CA PRO A 123 -16.49 -5.72 0.33
C PRO A 123 -16.17 -4.26 -0.08
N TYR A 124 -17.12 -3.48 -0.63
CA TYR A 124 -16.97 -2.03 -0.81
C TYR A 124 -17.05 -1.29 0.51
N VAL A 125 -17.98 -1.70 1.39
CA VAL A 125 -18.15 -1.12 2.72
C VAL A 125 -16.89 -1.32 3.56
N PHE A 126 -16.26 -2.49 3.48
CA PHE A 126 -15.01 -2.76 4.17
C PHE A 126 -13.87 -1.85 3.70
N VAL A 127 -13.66 -1.73 2.38
CA VAL A 127 -12.62 -0.84 1.82
C VAL A 127 -12.88 0.61 2.25
N ALA A 128 -14.14 1.07 2.18
CA ALA A 128 -14.52 2.42 2.61
C ALA A 128 -14.24 2.66 4.11
N LEU A 129 -14.57 1.69 4.97
CA LEU A 129 -14.32 1.77 6.41
C LEU A 129 -12.82 1.85 6.73
N ILE A 130 -12.01 0.97 6.13
CA ILE A 130 -10.55 0.97 6.33
C ILE A 130 -9.93 2.27 5.81
N THR A 131 -10.39 2.76 4.66
CA THR A 131 -9.93 4.02 4.09
C THR A 131 -10.28 5.20 5.01
N ALA A 132 -11.50 5.24 5.55
CA ALA A 132 -11.90 6.26 6.53
C ALA A 132 -11.03 6.21 7.80
N LEU A 133 -10.77 5.02 8.34
CA LEU A 133 -9.87 4.84 9.48
C LEU A 133 -8.46 5.35 9.18
N LYS A 134 -7.93 5.08 7.98
CA LYS A 134 -6.63 5.62 7.57
C LYS A 134 -6.61 7.12 7.45
N VAL A 135 -7.64 7.71 6.87
CA VAL A 135 -7.75 9.18 6.79
C VAL A 135 -7.71 9.78 8.18
N VAL A 136 -8.43 9.20 9.15
CA VAL A 136 -8.37 9.65 10.56
C VAL A 136 -6.96 9.53 11.14
N ILE A 137 -6.26 8.41 10.92
CA ILE A 137 -4.88 8.21 11.40
C ILE A 137 -3.93 9.25 10.79
N VAL A 138 -4.04 9.49 9.49
CA VAL A 138 -3.20 10.45 8.76
C VAL A 138 -3.50 11.88 9.22
N VAL A 139 -4.77 12.27 9.32
CA VAL A 139 -5.17 13.61 9.79
C VAL A 139 -4.74 13.83 11.23
N CYS A 140 -4.92 12.85 12.12
CA CYS A 140 -4.44 12.92 13.50
C CYS A 140 -2.92 13.09 13.54
N SER A 141 -2.19 12.33 12.70
CA SER A 141 -0.74 12.47 12.57
C SER A 141 -0.35 13.86 12.05
N LEU A 142 -1.07 14.43 11.09
CA LEU A 142 -0.84 15.79 10.58
C LEU A 142 -1.18 16.88 11.60
N LEU A 143 -2.14 16.67 12.51
CA LEU A 143 -2.45 17.63 13.56
C LEU A 143 -1.38 17.65 14.65
N VAL A 144 -0.78 16.49 14.94
CA VAL A 144 0.31 16.34 15.92
C VAL A 144 1.65 16.79 15.35
N THR A 145 1.81 16.80 14.03
CA THR A 145 3.07 17.16 13.35
C THR A 145 2.95 18.50 12.65
N THR A 146 3.85 19.45 12.89
CA THR A 146 3.86 20.70 12.13
C THR A 146 4.04 20.43 10.63
N ILE A 147 3.10 20.89 9.80
CA ILE A 147 3.07 20.73 8.32
C ILE A 147 4.25 21.45 7.62
N SER A 148 4.99 22.26 8.36
CA SER A 148 6.11 23.04 7.82
C SER A 148 7.34 22.17 7.58
N PRO A 149 7.98 22.25 6.39
CA PRO A 149 9.22 21.52 6.12
C PRO A 149 10.30 21.99 7.08
N THR A 150 10.68 21.12 8.01
CA THR A 150 11.73 21.41 8.99
C THR A 150 13.09 20.97 8.45
N VAL A 151 14.03 21.92 8.34
CA VAL A 151 15.42 21.63 8.03
C VAL A 151 16.03 20.92 9.25
N ARG A 152 16.55 19.70 9.08
CA ARG A 152 17.40 19.06 10.10
C ARG A 152 18.82 18.90 9.58
N ALA A 153 19.79 19.19 10.43
CA ALA A 153 21.18 18.77 10.19
C ALA A 153 21.29 17.26 10.42
N ASP A 154 22.04 16.58 9.58
CA ASP A 154 22.33 15.16 9.71
C ASP A 154 23.11 14.90 11.01
N PRO A 155 22.72 13.91 11.83
CA PRO A 155 23.40 13.62 13.09
C PRO A 155 24.84 13.10 12.92
N ASN A 156 25.22 12.57 11.75
CA ASN A 156 26.59 12.10 11.48
C ASN A 156 27.49 13.19 10.88
N ASP A 157 26.92 14.13 10.12
CA ASP A 157 27.68 15.21 9.48
C ASP A 157 26.93 16.54 9.57
N PRO A 158 27.38 17.49 10.43
CA PRO A 158 26.71 18.79 10.60
C PRO A 158 26.77 19.68 9.34
N LYS A 159 27.49 19.25 8.28
CA LYS A 159 27.52 19.89 6.95
C LYS A 159 26.37 19.44 6.04
N ILE A 160 25.73 18.31 6.31
CA ILE A 160 24.64 17.78 5.49
C ILE A 160 23.32 18.19 6.13
N MET A 161 22.54 19.00 5.42
CA MET A 161 21.18 19.37 5.83
C MET A 161 20.19 18.48 5.09
N VAL A 162 19.48 17.63 5.81
CA VAL A 162 18.40 16.77 5.31
C VAL A 162 17.07 17.49 5.57
N LEU A 163 16.37 17.87 4.50
CA LEU A 163 15.04 18.49 4.63
C LEU A 163 14.03 17.37 4.87
N SER A 164 13.54 17.27 6.11
CA SER A 164 12.62 16.24 6.52
C SER A 164 11.28 16.85 6.90
N CYS A 165 10.20 16.27 6.39
CA CYS A 165 8.85 16.79 6.60
C CYS A 165 8.15 16.23 7.84
N ASN A 166 8.84 15.43 8.65
CA ASN A 166 8.32 15.00 9.93
C ASN A 166 9.44 14.97 11.00
N PRO A 167 9.41 15.85 12.02
CA PRO A 167 10.35 15.81 13.14
C PRO A 167 10.25 14.53 14.00
N ASN A 168 9.16 13.77 13.90
CA ASN A 168 8.89 12.50 14.58
C ASN A 168 8.63 11.36 13.58
N TYR A 169 9.44 11.27 12.52
CA TYR A 169 9.28 10.28 11.43
C TYR A 169 9.11 8.84 11.95
N ARG A 170 9.79 8.45 13.04
CA ARG A 170 9.70 7.09 13.63
C ARG A 170 8.30 6.77 14.14
N LYS A 171 7.70 7.68 14.91
CA LYS A 171 6.34 7.50 15.45
C LYS A 171 5.29 7.60 14.34
N GLY A 172 5.45 8.57 13.42
CA GLY A 172 4.54 8.75 12.30
C GLY A 172 4.51 7.54 11.36
N LEU A 173 5.69 6.98 11.03
CA LEU A 173 5.82 5.78 10.21
C LEU A 173 5.20 4.57 10.90
N LEU A 174 5.50 4.34 12.19
CA LEU A 174 4.96 3.19 12.92
C LEU A 174 3.43 3.24 13.01
N VAL A 175 2.87 4.39 13.37
CA VAL A 175 1.42 4.60 13.46
C VAL A 175 0.77 4.42 12.10
N ASN A 176 1.36 4.99 11.05
CA ASN A 176 0.82 4.88 9.71
C ASN A 176 0.86 3.43 9.19
N THR A 177 1.98 2.71 9.34
CA THR A 177 2.13 1.32 8.86
C THR A 177 1.35 0.30 9.72
N SER A 178 1.00 0.63 10.97
CA SER A 178 0.35 -0.31 11.90
C SER A 178 -0.94 -0.94 11.35
N LEU A 179 -1.83 -0.12 10.79
CA LEU A 179 -3.11 -0.61 10.25
C LEU A 179 -2.90 -1.44 8.96
N ASP A 180 -1.87 -1.14 8.15
CA ASP A 180 -1.54 -1.98 6.99
C ASP A 180 -0.98 -3.34 7.41
N LEU A 181 -0.14 -3.35 8.46
CA LEU A 181 0.44 -4.56 9.03
C LEU A 181 -0.66 -5.49 9.56
N LEU A 182 -1.63 -4.94 10.30
CA LEU A 182 -2.80 -5.68 10.77
C LEU A 182 -3.61 -6.27 9.61
N LEU A 183 -3.84 -5.48 8.56
CA LEU A 183 -4.53 -5.94 7.35
C LEU A 183 -3.78 -7.06 6.63
N SER A 184 -2.45 -6.98 6.59
CA SER A 184 -1.58 -7.98 5.99
C SER A 184 -1.62 -9.30 6.76
N VAL A 185 -1.60 -9.25 8.10
CA VAL A 185 -1.74 -10.45 8.95
C VAL A 185 -3.11 -11.08 8.74
N ALA A 186 -4.18 -10.28 8.77
CA ALA A 186 -5.54 -10.77 8.51
C ALA A 186 -5.67 -11.39 7.11
N GLY A 187 -5.12 -10.72 6.08
CA GLY A 187 -5.09 -11.21 4.71
C GLY A 187 -4.33 -12.53 4.57
N PHE A 188 -3.19 -12.67 5.25
CA PHE A 188 -2.43 -13.91 5.32
C PHE A 188 -3.24 -15.04 5.99
N SER A 189 -3.88 -14.77 7.13
CA SER A 189 -4.74 -15.76 7.81
C SER A 189 -5.87 -16.24 6.91
N PHE A 190 -6.55 -15.32 6.21
CA PHE A 190 -7.60 -15.70 5.26
C PHE A 190 -7.04 -16.49 4.07
N ALA A 191 -5.94 -16.05 3.48
CA ALA A 191 -5.31 -16.75 2.35
C ALA A 191 -4.83 -18.16 2.74
N TYR A 192 -4.33 -18.33 3.97
CA TYR A 192 -3.95 -19.63 4.52
C TYR A 192 -5.16 -20.56 4.68
N MET A 193 -6.28 -20.07 5.23
CA MET A 193 -7.53 -20.83 5.33
C MET A 193 -8.10 -21.21 3.95
N GLY A 194 -7.81 -20.43 2.92
CA GLY A 194 -8.21 -20.70 1.54
C GLY A 194 -7.42 -21.82 0.84
N LYS A 195 -6.30 -22.29 1.40
CA LYS A 195 -5.46 -23.34 0.78
C LYS A 195 -6.12 -24.73 0.77
N GLU A 196 -7.12 -24.95 1.62
CA GLU A 196 -7.84 -26.23 1.74
C GLU A 196 -8.85 -26.47 0.60
N LEU A 197 -8.98 -25.55 -0.36
CA LEU A 197 -10.10 -25.52 -1.31
C LEU A 197 -9.70 -25.87 -2.74
N PRO A 198 -10.45 -26.78 -3.41
CA PRO A 198 -10.00 -27.45 -4.64
C PRO A 198 -10.07 -26.57 -5.90
N THR A 199 -10.78 -25.45 -5.90
CA THR A 199 -11.13 -24.73 -7.13
C THR A 199 -10.21 -23.57 -7.52
N ASN A 200 -9.33 -23.05 -6.64
CA ASN A 200 -8.42 -21.92 -6.95
C ASN A 200 -7.09 -21.94 -6.17
N TYR A 201 -6.45 -23.10 -6.03
CA TYR A 201 -5.20 -23.26 -5.27
C TYR A 201 -4.07 -22.32 -5.73
N ASN A 202 -4.02 -21.96 -7.01
CA ASN A 202 -2.98 -21.06 -7.54
C ASN A 202 -3.22 -19.59 -7.19
N GLU A 203 -4.47 -19.15 -7.08
CA GLU A 203 -4.81 -17.76 -6.77
C GLU A 203 -4.58 -17.45 -5.29
N ALA A 204 -5.05 -18.32 -4.38
CA ALA A 204 -4.84 -18.16 -2.95
C ALA A 204 -3.34 -18.21 -2.57
N LYS A 205 -2.55 -19.03 -3.26
CA LYS A 205 -1.08 -19.05 -3.13
C LYS A 205 -0.45 -17.71 -3.48
N PHE A 206 -0.81 -17.13 -4.63
CA PHE A 206 -0.26 -15.86 -5.06
C PHE A 206 -0.60 -14.76 -4.06
N ILE A 207 -1.85 -14.71 -3.59
CA ILE A 207 -2.25 -13.72 -2.58
C ILE A 207 -1.49 -13.92 -1.25
N THR A 208 -1.32 -15.17 -0.82
CA THR A 208 -0.52 -15.49 0.38
C THR A 208 0.91 -14.96 0.21
N PHE A 209 1.53 -15.23 -0.93
CA PHE A 209 2.89 -14.78 -1.23
C PHE A 209 3.00 -13.26 -1.23
N CYS A 210 2.06 -12.56 -1.86
CA CYS A 210 2.01 -11.09 -1.86
C CYS A 210 1.88 -10.51 -0.44
N MET A 211 0.98 -11.05 0.38
CA MET A 211 0.79 -10.58 1.76
C MET A 211 2.02 -10.88 2.64
N THR A 212 2.65 -12.04 2.49
CA THR A 212 3.89 -12.35 3.22
C THR A 212 5.02 -11.42 2.81
N PHE A 213 5.20 -11.18 1.50
CA PHE A 213 6.21 -10.25 0.99
C PHE A 213 5.99 -8.83 1.50
N TYR A 214 4.74 -8.36 1.52
CA TYR A 214 4.42 -7.04 2.08
C TYR A 214 4.72 -6.96 3.57
N PHE A 215 4.34 -7.98 4.34
CA PHE A 215 4.59 -8.05 5.78
C PHE A 215 6.09 -8.03 6.10
N THR A 216 6.89 -8.85 5.41
CA THR A 216 8.34 -8.91 5.63
C THR A 216 9.03 -7.61 5.20
N SER A 217 8.64 -7.04 4.06
CA SER A 217 9.14 -5.74 3.58
C SER A 217 8.82 -4.61 4.57
N SER A 218 7.59 -4.57 5.09
CA SER A 218 7.15 -3.55 6.06
C SER A 218 7.91 -3.63 7.38
N ILE A 219 8.11 -4.85 7.90
CA ILE A 219 8.90 -5.05 9.12
C ILE A 219 10.36 -4.68 8.90
N SER A 220 10.95 -5.12 7.78
CA SER A 220 12.33 -4.78 7.43
C SER A 220 12.52 -3.26 7.36
N LEU A 221 11.60 -2.55 6.70
CA LEU A 221 11.62 -1.09 6.60
C LEU A 221 11.47 -0.42 7.98
N CYS A 222 10.52 -0.86 8.80
CA CYS A 222 10.33 -0.31 10.15
C CYS A 222 11.57 -0.52 11.04
N THR A 223 12.18 -1.71 10.98
CA THR A 223 13.41 -2.03 11.72
C THR A 223 14.57 -1.19 11.21
N PHE A 224 14.77 -1.10 9.90
CA PHE A 224 15.82 -0.29 9.29
C PHE A 224 15.69 1.18 9.69
N MET A 225 14.49 1.76 9.57
CA MET A 225 14.23 3.16 9.96
C MET A 225 14.32 3.42 11.47
N SER A 226 14.23 2.36 12.29
CA SER A 226 14.41 2.45 13.75
C SER A 226 15.86 2.33 14.19
N VAL A 227 16.67 1.55 13.44
CA VAL A 227 18.11 1.34 13.70
C VAL A 227 18.94 2.47 13.12
N TYR A 228 18.59 2.94 11.92
CA TYR A 228 19.27 4.02 11.23
C TYR A 228 18.39 5.26 11.36
N GLU A 229 18.79 6.22 12.22
CA GLU A 229 18.09 7.48 12.54
C GLU A 229 17.89 8.41 11.32
N GLY A 230 17.19 7.96 10.27
CA GLY A 230 16.98 8.73 9.03
C GLY A 230 18.20 8.76 8.10
N VAL A 231 19.24 7.96 8.36
CA VAL A 231 20.46 7.77 7.54
C VAL A 231 20.13 6.96 6.27
N LEU A 232 19.02 7.24 5.58
CA LEU A 232 18.71 6.57 4.29
C LEU A 232 19.52 7.19 3.15
N ILE A 233 19.94 8.45 3.30
CA ILE A 233 20.65 9.22 2.28
C ILE A 233 22.14 8.86 2.28
N THR A 234 22.71 8.52 3.43
CA THR A 234 24.15 8.33 3.64
C THR A 234 24.68 6.95 3.25
N PHE A 235 23.81 5.94 3.07
CA PHE A 235 24.20 4.64 2.52
C PHE A 235 24.11 4.56 0.99
N LEU A 236 23.54 5.59 0.35
CA LEU A 236 23.28 5.61 -1.08
C LEU A 236 24.21 6.57 -1.85
N ASP A 237 25.06 7.31 -1.14
CA ASP A 237 26.23 8.05 -1.66
C ASP A 237 27.48 7.15 -1.60
#